data_AF-A0A2E6H5T4-F1
#
_entry.id   AF-A0A2E6H5T4-F1
#
_cell.length_a   1.000
_cell.length_b   1.000
_cell.length_c   1.000
_cell.angle_alpha   90.00
_cell.angle_beta   90.00
_cell.angle_gamma   90.00
#
_symmetry.space_group_name_H-M   'P 1'
#
loop_
_entity.id
_entity.type
_entity.pdbx_description
1 polymer ?
#
loop_
_entity_poly.entity_id
_entity_poly.type
_entity_poly.pdbx_seq_one_letter_code
_entity_poly.pdbx_strand_id
1 'polypeptide(L)'
;MNVGIIGSLERKKEKENIKKLISSLPEGTIIVTGGEKKGFDSWIAEAAEEFSRPTMAFLPYKPPEDASPREYLRSQQARNRKIVQNSDIIYAYPSEDRTGDVEDIITLALNLNANIEIK
;
A
#
# COMPACT_ATOMS: atom_id res chain seq x y z
N MET A 1 7.33 -4.83 -13.94
CA MET A 1 6.59 -3.62 -13.52
C MET A 1 6.11 -3.86 -12.11
N ASN A 2 6.28 -2.89 -11.24
CA ASN A 2 5.87 -2.96 -9.86
C ASN A 2 4.73 -1.96 -9.63
N VAL A 3 3.60 -2.44 -9.12
CA VAL A 3 2.41 -1.63 -8.88
C VAL A 3 2.16 -1.54 -7.38
N GLY A 4 2.32 -0.36 -6.83
CA GLY A 4 1.92 -0.05 -5.46
C GLY A 4 0.41 0.01 -5.34
N ILE A 5 -0.16 -0.69 -4.38
CA ILE A 5 -1.58 -0.56 -4.03
C ILE A 5 -1.67 -0.34 -2.53
N ILE A 6 -2.29 0.77 -2.14
CA ILE A 6 -2.46 1.18 -0.75
C ILE A 6 -3.88 1.69 -0.53
N GLY A 7 -4.43 1.52 0.67
CA GLY A 7 -5.74 2.05 0.95
C GLY A 7 -6.14 2.04 2.41
N SER A 8 -7.15 2.84 2.70
CA SER A 8 -7.74 2.96 4.03
C SER A 8 -8.73 1.82 4.29
N LEU A 9 -8.79 1.35 5.54
CA LEU A 9 -9.78 0.39 6.01
C LEU A 9 -11.22 0.88 5.87
N GLU A 10 -11.42 2.20 5.76
CA GLU A 10 -12.72 2.83 5.57
C GLU A 10 -13.26 2.63 4.15
N ARG A 11 -12.38 2.35 3.17
CA ARG A 11 -12.73 2.13 1.77
C ARG A 11 -13.22 0.69 1.50
N LYS A 12 -14.13 0.19 2.34
CA LYS A 12 -14.65 -1.19 2.31
C LYS A 12 -15.30 -1.60 0.99
N LYS A 13 -15.84 -0.64 0.24
CA LYS A 13 -16.50 -0.87 -1.05
C LYS A 13 -15.52 -1.12 -2.19
N GLU A 14 -14.23 -0.86 -2.00
CA GLU A 14 -13.22 -0.95 -3.05
C GLU A 14 -12.72 -2.38 -3.30
N LYS A 15 -13.10 -3.37 -2.48
CA LYS A 15 -12.62 -4.75 -2.62
C LYS A 15 -12.74 -5.27 -4.05
N GLU A 16 -13.90 -5.08 -4.69
CA GLU A 16 -14.13 -5.50 -6.08
C GLU A 16 -13.33 -4.66 -7.09
N ASN A 17 -13.11 -3.38 -6.81
CA ASN A 17 -12.31 -2.50 -7.67
C ASN A 17 -10.83 -2.86 -7.63
N ILE A 18 -10.29 -3.22 -6.46
CA ILE A 18 -8.92 -3.75 -6.31
C ILE A 18 -8.78 -5.03 -7.10
N LYS A 19 -9.75 -5.94 -7.00
CA LYS A 19 -9.76 -7.19 -7.73
C LYS A 19 -9.72 -6.98 -9.24
N LYS A 20 -10.58 -6.08 -9.76
CA LYS A 20 -10.58 -5.69 -11.18
C LYS A 20 -9.28 -5.02 -11.61
N LEU A 21 -8.72 -4.14 -10.77
CA LEU A 21 -7.43 -3.53 -11.03
C LEU A 21 -6.37 -4.60 -11.21
N ILE A 22 -6.17 -5.48 -10.22
CA ILE A 22 -5.14 -6.51 -10.23
C ILE A 22 -5.31 -7.49 -11.41
N SER A 23 -6.54 -7.86 -11.76
CA SER A 23 -6.79 -8.75 -12.91
C SER A 23 -6.46 -8.11 -14.26
N SER A 24 -6.62 -6.78 -14.37
CA SER A 24 -6.32 -6.02 -15.59
C SER A 24 -4.84 -5.67 -15.78
N LEU A 25 -4.01 -5.83 -14.75
CA LEU A 25 -2.58 -5.53 -14.83
C LEU A 25 -1.88 -6.50 -15.79
N PRO A 26 -0.81 -6.06 -16.48
CA PRO A 26 -0.01 -6.94 -17.35
C PRO A 26 0.55 -8.16 -16.61
N GLU A 27 0.79 -9.25 -17.34
CA GLU A 27 1.51 -10.40 -16.81
C GLU A 27 2.92 -10.03 -16.32
N GLY A 28 3.39 -10.74 -15.28
CA GLY A 28 4.68 -10.43 -14.64
C GLY A 28 4.69 -9.17 -13.78
N THR A 29 3.53 -8.51 -13.58
CA THR A 29 3.41 -7.40 -12.63
C THR A 29 3.57 -7.89 -11.19
N ILE A 30 4.41 -7.20 -10.41
CA ILE A 30 4.59 -7.42 -8.97
C ILE A 30 3.73 -6.41 -8.21
N ILE A 31 2.91 -6.89 -7.27
CA ILE A 31 2.08 -6.05 -6.41
C ILE A 31 2.89 -5.61 -5.19
N VAL A 32 2.98 -4.31 -4.93
CA VAL A 32 3.68 -3.74 -3.77
C VAL A 32 2.65 -3.22 -2.76
N THR A 33 2.77 -3.62 -1.49
CA THR A 33 1.78 -3.31 -0.44
C THR A 33 2.43 -3.20 0.95
N GLY A 34 1.69 -2.71 1.95
CA GLY A 34 2.10 -2.69 3.36
C GLY A 34 2.07 -4.07 4.03
N GLY A 35 1.37 -5.04 3.43
CA GLY A 35 1.33 -6.42 3.92
C GLY A 35 0.53 -6.63 5.21
N GLU A 36 -0.30 -5.68 5.62
CA GLU A 36 -1.15 -5.86 6.80
C GLU A 36 -2.08 -7.06 6.64
N LYS A 37 -2.13 -7.93 7.66
CA LYS A 37 -2.87 -9.20 7.60
C LYS A 37 -4.39 -9.03 7.64
N LYS A 38 -4.87 -7.81 7.87
CA LYS A 38 -6.30 -7.50 7.98
C LYS A 38 -6.60 -6.25 7.17
N GLY A 39 -7.80 -6.24 6.57
CA GLY A 39 -8.32 -5.05 5.93
C GLY A 39 -7.83 -4.86 4.49
N PHE A 40 -7.47 -3.62 4.12
CA PHE A 40 -7.23 -3.27 2.71
C PHE A 40 -6.12 -4.12 2.08
N ASP A 41 -4.99 -4.28 2.79
CA ASP A 41 -3.86 -5.10 2.35
C ASP A 41 -4.22 -6.59 2.25
N SER A 42 -5.14 -7.09 3.10
CA SER A 42 -5.61 -8.47 2.98
C SER A 42 -6.42 -8.69 1.69
N TRP A 43 -7.19 -7.71 1.23
CA TRP A 43 -7.92 -7.82 -0.04
C TRP A 43 -6.98 -7.78 -1.23
N ILE A 44 -5.91 -6.98 -1.16
CA ILE A 44 -4.84 -6.97 -2.17
C ILE A 44 -4.17 -8.33 -2.22
N ALA A 45 -3.82 -8.91 -1.07
CA ALA A 45 -3.19 -10.23 -1.00
C ALA A 45 -4.10 -11.33 -1.57
N GLU A 46 -5.37 -11.36 -1.18
CA GLU A 46 -6.37 -12.30 -1.71
C GLU A 46 -6.48 -12.21 -3.24
N ALA A 47 -6.61 -11.00 -3.79
CA ALA A 47 -6.74 -10.80 -5.22
C ALA A 47 -5.43 -11.10 -5.98
N ALA A 48 -4.27 -10.77 -5.41
CA ALA A 48 -2.98 -11.11 -5.98
C ALA A 48 -2.80 -12.64 -6.06
N GLU A 49 -3.16 -13.37 -4.99
CA GLU A 49 -3.16 -14.83 -4.98
C GLU A 49 -4.10 -15.41 -6.03
N GLU A 50 -5.34 -14.93 -6.10
CA GLU A 50 -6.34 -15.39 -7.08
C GLU A 50 -5.85 -15.27 -8.53
N PHE A 51 -5.17 -14.17 -8.87
CA PHE A 51 -4.65 -13.94 -10.22
C PHE A 51 -3.17 -14.32 -10.39
N SER A 52 -2.61 -15.09 -9.44
CA SER A 52 -1.22 -15.57 -9.47
C SER A 52 -0.21 -14.42 -9.70
N ARG A 53 -0.44 -13.28 -9.05
CA ARG A 53 0.45 -12.12 -9.06
C ARG A 53 1.43 -12.21 -7.89
N PRO A 54 2.75 -12.12 -8.14
CA PRO A 54 3.72 -12.04 -7.05
C PRO A 54 3.52 -10.75 -6.23
N THR A 55 3.69 -10.85 -4.92
CA THR A 55 3.50 -9.74 -3.98
C THR A 55 4.80 -9.42 -3.24
N MET A 56 5.17 -8.14 -3.22
CA MET A 56 6.23 -7.56 -2.42
C MET A 56 5.61 -6.77 -1.26
N ALA A 57 5.51 -7.42 -0.09
CA ALA A 57 4.93 -6.83 1.10
C ALA A 57 6.00 -6.18 1.99
N PHE A 58 5.86 -4.90 2.28
CA PHE A 58 6.71 -4.18 3.23
C PHE A 58 5.99 -4.00 4.56
N LEU A 59 6.27 -4.88 5.51
CA LEU A 59 5.79 -4.75 6.87
C LEU A 59 6.58 -3.67 7.62
N PRO A 60 5.93 -2.89 8.49
CA PRO A 60 6.66 -2.06 9.42
C PRO A 60 7.47 -2.92 10.39
N TYR A 61 8.64 -2.44 10.77
CA TYR A 61 9.36 -3.01 11.89
C TYR A 61 8.50 -2.88 13.14
N LYS A 62 8.31 -3.99 13.87
CA LYS A 62 7.66 -3.99 15.17
C LYS A 62 8.70 -3.64 16.22
N PRO A 63 8.70 -2.40 16.76
CA PRO A 63 9.66 -2.04 17.78
C PRO A 63 9.35 -2.77 19.10
N PRO A 64 10.32 -2.83 20.03
CA PRO A 64 10.12 -3.36 21.38
C PRO A 64 8.91 -2.72 22.09
N GLU A 65 8.34 -3.42 23.09
CA GLU A 65 7.14 -2.92 23.80
C GLU A 65 7.37 -1.61 24.54
N ASP A 66 8.61 -1.33 24.95
CA ASP A 66 9.06 -0.09 25.60
C ASP A 66 9.46 1.02 24.63
N ALA A 67 9.31 0.79 23.31
CA ALA A 67 9.69 1.77 22.31
C ALA A 67 8.80 3.02 22.36
N SER A 68 9.43 4.16 22.10
CA SER A 68 8.75 5.43 22.05
C SER A 68 7.77 5.50 20.86
N PRO A 69 6.68 6.28 20.95
CA PRO A 69 5.80 6.55 19.80
C PRO A 69 6.54 7.07 18.57
N ARG A 70 7.67 7.75 18.77
CA ARG A 70 8.53 8.28 17.70
C ARG A 70 9.23 7.17 16.91
N GLU A 71 9.63 6.08 17.56
CA GLU A 71 10.26 4.93 16.89
C GLU A 71 9.25 4.15 16.05
N TYR A 72 8.02 4.00 16.56
CA TYR A 72 6.92 3.46 15.78
C TYR A 72 6.63 4.29 14.53
N LEU A 73 6.52 5.62 14.68
CA LEU A 73 6.31 6.52 13.54
C LEU A 73 7.44 6.43 12.50
N ARG A 74 8.71 6.38 12.95
CA ARG A 74 9.86 6.20 12.05
C ARG A 74 9.78 4.88 11.28
N SER A 75 9.33 3.82 11.93
CA SER A 75 9.11 2.51 11.30
C SER A 75 8.05 2.59 10.20
N GLN A 76 6.89 3.21 10.48
CA GLN A 76 5.84 3.44 9.48
C GLN A 76 6.38 4.27 8.31
N GLN A 77 7.11 5.35 8.57
CA GLN A 77 7.68 6.21 7.53
C GLN A 77 8.72 5.49 6.66
N ALA A 78 9.57 4.65 7.27
CA ALA A 78 10.53 3.84 6.54
C ALA A 78 9.82 2.81 5.63
N ARG A 79 8.75 2.19 6.12
CA ARG A 79 7.89 1.29 5.35
C ARG A 79 7.23 2.01 4.19
N ASN A 80 6.62 3.17 4.43
CA ASN A 80 5.98 4.00 3.41
C ASN A 80 6.96 4.37 2.29
N ARG A 81 8.19 4.75 2.64
CA ARG A 81 9.24 5.04 1.67
C ARG A 81 9.60 3.83 0.82
N LYS A 82 9.68 2.63 1.39
CA LYS A 82 9.96 1.40 0.62
C LYS A 82 8.86 1.12 -0.39
N ILE A 83 7.58 1.30 -0.01
CA ILE A 83 6.46 1.14 -0.95
C ILE A 83 6.63 2.08 -2.14
N VAL A 84 6.86 3.37 -1.89
CA VAL A 84 7.02 4.37 -2.96
C VAL A 84 8.22 4.05 -3.85
N GLN A 85 9.38 3.78 -3.26
CA GLN A 85 10.62 3.55 -4.01
C GLN A 85 10.62 2.26 -4.85
N ASN A 86 9.77 1.28 -4.50
CA ASN A 86 9.69 0.02 -5.21
C ASN A 86 8.48 -0.06 -6.15
N SER A 87 7.75 1.05 -6.35
CA SER A 87 6.57 1.09 -7.23
C SER A 87 6.85 1.97 -8.45
N ASP A 88 6.56 1.45 -9.65
CA ASP A 88 6.59 2.24 -10.90
C ASP A 88 5.38 3.18 -10.98
N ILE A 89 4.25 2.74 -10.41
CA ILE A 89 3.00 3.50 -10.22
C ILE A 89 2.31 3.05 -8.93
N ILE A 90 1.63 3.98 -8.26
CA ILE A 90 0.88 3.72 -7.02
C ILE A 90 -0.59 4.03 -7.24
N TYR A 91 -1.48 3.09 -6.90
CA TYR A 91 -2.92 3.30 -6.79
C TYR A 91 -3.29 3.48 -5.32
N ALA A 92 -3.72 4.68 -4.97
CA ALA A 92 -4.01 5.08 -3.60
C ALA A 92 -5.50 5.29 -3.36
N TYR A 93 -6.03 4.63 -2.32
CA TYR A 93 -7.42 4.73 -1.89
C TYR A 93 -7.49 5.38 -0.48
N PRO A 94 -7.32 6.71 -0.37
CA PRO A 94 -7.36 7.39 0.92
C PRO A 94 -8.77 7.34 1.53
N SER A 95 -8.84 7.58 2.85
CA SER A 95 -10.10 7.87 3.52
C SER A 95 -10.73 9.15 2.96
N GLU A 96 -12.04 9.32 3.17
CA GLU A 96 -12.77 10.50 2.67
C GLU A 96 -12.28 11.80 3.30
N ASP A 97 -11.86 11.74 4.56
CA ASP A 97 -11.32 12.87 5.31
C ASP A 97 -9.84 13.17 5.03
N ARG A 98 -9.17 12.36 4.19
CA ARG A 98 -7.75 12.50 3.80
C ARG A 98 -6.81 12.50 5.00
N THR A 99 -7.02 11.59 5.94
CA THR A 99 -6.16 11.41 7.12
C THR A 99 -5.50 10.03 7.16
N GLY A 100 -4.49 9.90 8.02
CA GLY A 100 -3.81 8.62 8.31
C GLY A 100 -2.73 8.20 7.31
N ASP A 101 -2.27 6.95 7.46
CA ASP A 101 -1.08 6.41 6.80
C ASP A 101 -1.10 6.51 5.27
N VAL A 102 -2.27 6.47 4.63
CA VAL A 102 -2.38 6.58 3.16
C VAL A 102 -2.02 7.99 2.70
N GLU A 103 -2.44 9.01 3.44
CA GLU A 103 -2.12 10.40 3.11
C GLU A 103 -0.62 10.68 3.24
N ASP A 104 0.04 10.06 4.24
CA ASP A 104 1.49 10.14 4.40
C ASP A 104 2.23 9.54 3.19
N ILE A 105 1.72 8.42 2.65
CA ILE A 105 2.30 7.81 1.44
C ILE A 105 2.04 8.68 0.22
N ILE A 106 0.83 9.24 0.06
CA ILE A 106 0.51 10.16 -1.04
C ILE A 106 1.45 11.37 -1.01
N THR A 107 1.56 12.03 0.15
CA THR A 107 2.46 13.17 0.36
C THR A 107 3.90 12.82 0.04
N LEU A 108 4.36 11.65 0.48
CA LEU A 108 5.72 11.18 0.19
C LEU A 108 5.92 10.91 -1.31
N ALA A 109 4.96 10.29 -1.99
CA ALA A 109 5.02 10.01 -3.42
C ALA A 109 5.12 11.31 -4.23
N LEU A 110 4.29 12.30 -3.90
CA LEU A 110 4.33 13.63 -4.53
C LEU A 110 5.68 14.32 -4.30
N ASN A 111 6.21 14.30 -3.07
CA ASN A 111 7.52 14.88 -2.75
C ASN A 111 8.68 14.21 -3.50
N LEU A 112 8.53 12.93 -3.85
CA LEU A 112 9.54 12.17 -4.60
C LEU A 112 9.29 12.16 -6.12
N ASN A 113 8.28 12.89 -6.62
CA ASN A 113 7.84 12.87 -8.02
C ASN A 113 7.55 11.44 -8.54
N ALA A 114 7.02 10.57 -7.68
CA ALA A 114 6.60 9.24 -8.07
C ALA A 114 5.22 9.28 -8.77
N ASN A 115 4.97 8.34 -9.67
CA ASN A 115 3.67 8.22 -10.34
C ASN A 115 2.62 7.70 -9.35
N ILE A 116 1.57 8.48 -9.12
CA ILE A 116 0.49 8.10 -8.20
C ILE A 116 -0.88 8.48 -8.79
N GLU A 117 -1.82 7.55 -8.70
CA GLU A 117 -3.22 7.73 -9.03
C GLU A 117 -4.06 7.62 -7.75
N ILE A 118 -4.77 8.70 -7.42
CA ILE A 118 -5.69 8.73 -6.28
C ILE A 118 -7.09 8.30 -6.77
N LYS A 119 -7.69 7.34 -6.07
CA LYS A 119 -8.98 6.71 -6.41
C LYS A 119 -10.08 6.98 -5.37
#